data_AF-A0A922YIU5-F1
#
_entry.id   AF-A0A922YIU5-F1
#
_cell.length_a   1.000
_cell.length_b   1.000
_cell.length_c   1.000
_cell.angle_alpha   90.00
_cell.angle_beta   90.00
_cell.angle_gamma   90.00
#
_symmetry.space_group_name_H-M   'P 1'
#
loop_
_entity.id
_entity.type
_entity.pdbx_description
1 polymer ?
#
loop_
_entity_poly.entity_id
_entity_poly.type
_entity_poly.pdbx_seq_one_letter_code
_entity_poly.pdbx_strand_id
1 'polypeptide(L)'
;HGVAAISYWPGFILTDAVRAMPPEMLPPDMREALPNWETPEFTGRVLHALYSAPDLMSLSGQALIGAELGQRLGVKDTDDKQPISYREAMGAPHKPFTPVSGEQA
;
A
#
# COMPACT_ATOMS: atom_id res chain seq x y z
N HIS A 1 9.83 -8.80 23.09
CA HIS A 1 9.75 -9.38 21.74
C HIS A 1 9.79 -8.25 20.71
N GLY A 2 10.40 -8.46 19.55
CA GLY A 2 10.46 -7.48 18.44
C GLY A 2 9.39 -7.78 17.39
N VAL A 3 8.12 -7.53 17.72
CA VAL A 3 6.99 -7.74 16.82
C VAL A 3 6.47 -6.38 16.36
N ALA A 4 6.40 -6.17 15.06
CA ALA A 4 5.74 -5.01 14.46
C ALA A 4 4.38 -5.42 13.90
N ALA A 5 3.37 -4.58 14.12
CA ALA A 5 2.04 -4.73 13.52
C ALA A 5 1.71 -3.48 12.71
N ILE A 6 1.29 -3.63 11.45
CA ILE A 6 0.96 -2.50 10.56
C ILE A 6 -0.40 -2.72 9.89
N SER A 7 -1.02 -1.64 9.43
CA SER A 7 -2.13 -1.70 8.48
C SER A 7 -1.59 -1.37 7.08
N TYR A 8 -1.69 -2.31 6.14
CA TYR A 8 -1.20 -2.12 4.77
C TYR A 8 -2.33 -1.64 3.86
N TRP A 9 -2.08 -0.57 3.11
CA TRP A 9 -3.03 0.05 2.17
C TRP A 9 -2.52 -0.12 0.74
N PRO A 10 -3.01 -1.12 0.00
CA PRO A 10 -2.65 -1.32 -1.40
C PRO A 10 -3.27 -0.26 -2.31
N GLY A 11 -2.72 -0.12 -3.51
CA GLY A 11 -3.40 0.55 -4.62
C GLY A 11 -4.50 -0.33 -5.23
N PHE A 12 -4.92 -0.02 -6.46
CA PHE A 12 -5.80 -0.92 -7.21
C PHE A 12 -5.02 -2.17 -7.61
N ILE A 13 -5.54 -3.35 -7.27
CA ILE A 13 -4.83 -4.62 -7.50
C ILE A 13 -5.36 -5.33 -8.73
N LEU A 14 -4.47 -5.57 -9.70
CA LEU A 14 -4.70 -6.35 -10.91
C LEU A 14 -4.64 -7.86 -10.62
N THR A 15 -5.60 -8.33 -9.81
CA THR A 15 -5.79 -9.76 -9.48
C THR A 15 -6.16 -10.58 -10.73
N ASP A 16 -6.03 -11.89 -10.66
CA ASP A 16 -6.46 -12.80 -11.73
C ASP A 16 -7.95 -12.63 -12.10
N ALA A 17 -8.80 -12.37 -11.11
CA ALA A 17 -10.21 -12.09 -11.34
C ALA A 17 -10.43 -10.81 -12.16
N VAL A 18 -9.67 -9.75 -11.88
CA VAL A 18 -9.72 -8.49 -12.65
C VAL A 18 -9.15 -8.70 -14.06
N ARG A 19 -8.06 -9.48 -14.20
CA ARG A 19 -7.46 -9.80 -15.50
C ARG A 19 -8.40 -10.60 -16.41
N ALA A 20 -9.23 -11.46 -15.83
CA ALA A 20 -10.21 -12.26 -16.56
C ALA A 20 -11.47 -11.46 -16.93
N MET A 21 -11.68 -10.28 -16.33
CA MET A 21 -12.84 -9.44 -16.58
C MET A 21 -12.66 -8.66 -17.90
N PRO A 22 -13.66 -8.64 -18.79
CA PRO A 22 -13.62 -7.79 -19.97
C PRO A 22 -13.48 -6.31 -19.58
N PRO A 23 -12.53 -5.54 -20.17
CA PRO A 23 -12.25 -4.17 -19.76
C PRO A 23 -13.48 -3.24 -19.80
N GLU A 24 -14.44 -3.49 -20.69
CA GLU A 24 -15.70 -2.76 -20.82
C GLU A 24 -16.60 -2.86 -19.58
N MET A 25 -16.41 -3.89 -18.74
CA MET A 25 -17.14 -4.02 -17.49
C MET A 25 -16.57 -3.15 -16.36
N LEU A 26 -15.35 -2.62 -16.53
CA LEU A 26 -14.77 -1.66 -15.58
C LEU A 26 -15.33 -0.25 -15.85
N PRO A 27 -15.57 0.55 -14.79
CA PRO A 27 -15.82 1.98 -14.93
C PRO A 27 -14.76 2.65 -15.82
N PRO A 28 -15.12 3.65 -16.67
CA PRO A 28 -14.18 4.24 -17.63
C PRO A 28 -12.88 4.78 -16.99
N ASP A 29 -13.00 5.46 -15.87
CA ASP A 29 -11.91 5.99 -15.06
C ASP A 29 -10.99 4.88 -14.51
N MET A 30 -11.57 3.79 -14.02
CA MET A 30 -10.80 2.62 -13.57
C MET A 30 -10.09 1.90 -14.72
N ARG A 31 -10.74 1.82 -15.88
CA ARG A 31 -10.18 1.21 -17.09
C ARG A 31 -8.97 2.00 -17.60
N GLU A 32 -9.07 3.32 -17.64
CA GLU A 32 -7.96 4.21 -18.00
C GLU A 32 -6.78 4.09 -17.03
N ALA A 33 -7.07 3.81 -15.75
CA ALA A 33 -6.06 3.60 -14.73
C ALA A 33 -5.38 2.22 -14.78
N LEU A 34 -5.88 1.24 -15.55
CA LEU A 34 -5.36 -0.14 -15.58
C LEU A 34 -3.82 -0.27 -15.67
N PRO A 35 -3.10 0.51 -16.49
CA PRO A 35 -1.63 0.44 -16.54
C PRO A 35 -0.95 0.70 -15.19
N ASN A 36 -1.59 1.48 -14.33
CA ASN A 36 -1.09 1.87 -13.00
C ASN A 36 -1.47 0.86 -11.90
N TRP A 37 -2.32 -0.14 -12.18
CA TRP A 37 -2.75 -1.10 -11.16
C TRP A 37 -1.59 -2.01 -10.74
N GLU A 38 -1.45 -2.22 -9.44
CA GLU A 38 -0.42 -3.05 -8.82
C GLU A 38 -0.70 -4.53 -9.08
N THR A 39 0.34 -5.33 -9.31
CA THR A 39 0.18 -6.79 -9.21
C THR A 39 0.10 -7.22 -7.74
N PRO A 40 -0.56 -8.35 -7.41
CA PRO A 40 -0.50 -8.92 -6.06
C PRO A 40 0.94 -9.17 -5.56
N GLU A 41 1.84 -9.54 -6.48
CA GLU A 41 3.26 -9.79 -6.21
C GLU A 41 3.99 -8.54 -5.73
N PHE A 42 3.61 -7.34 -6.19
CA PHE A 42 4.18 -6.09 -5.70
C PHE A 42 4.00 -5.95 -4.19
N THR A 43 2.80 -6.25 -3.68
CA THR A 43 2.53 -6.23 -2.22
C THR A 43 3.46 -7.19 -1.49
N GLY A 44 3.62 -8.42 -1.99
CA GLY A 44 4.56 -9.39 -1.41
C GLY A 44 6.00 -8.90 -1.38
N ARG A 45 6.47 -8.28 -2.48
CA ARG A 45 7.82 -7.72 -2.60
C ARG A 45 8.05 -6.56 -1.63
N VAL A 46 7.08 -5.65 -1.50
CA VAL A 46 7.13 -4.52 -0.57
C VAL A 46 7.20 -5.02 0.88
N LEU A 47 6.33 -5.96 1.27
CA LEU A 47 6.33 -6.52 2.62
C LEU A 47 7.62 -7.28 2.94
N HIS A 48 8.21 -7.99 1.96
CA HIS A 48 9.50 -8.65 2.13
C HIS A 48 10.65 -7.66 2.38
N ALA A 49 10.71 -6.58 1.59
CA ALA A 49 11.70 -5.53 1.78
C ALA A 49 11.50 -4.80 3.12
N LEU A 50 10.24 -4.53 3.49
CA LEU A 50 9.87 -3.89 4.75
C LEU A 50 10.25 -4.75 5.96
N TYR A 51 10.04 -6.07 5.88
CA TYR A 51 10.42 -7.00 6.95
C TYR A 51 11.92 -6.98 7.23
N SER A 52 12.73 -6.73 6.20
CA SER A 52 14.19 -6.64 6.31
C SER A 52 14.69 -5.23 6.69
N ALA A 53 13.80 -4.25 6.80
CA ALA A 53 14.17 -2.87 7.05
C ALA A 53 14.60 -2.67 8.52
N PRO A 54 15.74 -2.00 8.78
CA PRO A 54 16.24 -1.79 10.14
C PRO A 54 15.32 -0.91 10.98
N ASP A 55 14.49 -0.08 10.36
CA ASP A 55 13.56 0.83 11.01
C ASP A 55 12.13 0.25 11.12
N LEU A 56 11.91 -1.03 10.83
CA LEU A 56 10.58 -1.69 10.84
C LEU A 56 9.79 -1.40 12.14
N MET A 57 10.47 -1.48 13.28
CA MET A 57 9.82 -1.26 14.58
C MET A 57 9.28 0.17 14.76
N SER A 58 9.87 1.16 14.09
CA SER A 58 9.37 2.55 14.12
C SER A 58 8.04 2.72 13.39
N LEU A 59 7.70 1.77 12.51
CA LEU A 59 6.47 1.78 11.72
C LEU A 59 5.33 0.99 12.38
N SER A 60 5.59 0.30 13.49
CA SER A 60 4.57 -0.46 14.21
C SER A 60 3.44 0.46 14.71
N GLY A 61 2.19 0.01 14.53
CA GLY A 61 0.98 0.76 14.84
C GLY A 61 0.52 1.72 13.74
N GLN A 62 1.23 1.82 12.61
CA GLN A 62 0.92 2.76 11.54
C GLN A 62 0.12 2.13 10.39
N ALA A 63 -0.64 2.96 9.68
CA ALA A 63 -1.22 2.63 8.39
C ALA A 63 -0.32 3.14 7.27
N LEU A 64 0.09 2.26 6.36
CA LEU A 64 1.14 2.50 5.37
C LEU A 64 0.63 2.22 3.97
N ILE A 65 0.84 3.16 3.04
CA ILE A 65 0.48 3.00 1.63
C ILE A 65 1.56 2.19 0.92
N GLY A 66 1.15 1.13 0.22
CA GLY A 66 2.04 0.19 -0.48
C GLY A 66 2.96 0.86 -1.49
N ALA A 67 2.41 1.70 -2.36
CA ALA A 67 3.18 2.46 -3.35
C ALA A 67 4.25 3.37 -2.71
N GLU A 68 3.96 4.02 -1.59
CA GLU A 68 4.90 4.89 -0.88
C GLU A 68 6.02 4.08 -0.23
N LEU A 69 5.69 2.92 0.36
CA LEU A 69 6.69 1.99 0.85
C LEU A 69 7.57 1.45 -0.29
N GLY A 70 6.98 1.11 -1.43
CA GLY A 70 7.72 0.67 -2.60
C GLY A 70 8.74 1.71 -3.06
N GLN A 71 8.33 2.97 -3.15
CA GLN A 71 9.24 4.09 -3.47
C GLN A 71 10.34 4.24 -2.40
N ARG A 72 9.98 4.22 -1.11
CA ARG A 72 10.92 4.35 0.01
C ARG A 72 11.97 3.24 0.03
N LEU A 73 11.56 2.02 -0.31
CA LEU A 73 12.39 0.81 -0.24
C LEU A 73 13.06 0.45 -1.57
N GLY A 74 12.83 1.23 -2.64
CA GLY A 74 13.36 0.94 -3.97
C GLY A 74 12.76 -0.31 -4.62
N VAL A 75 11.54 -0.69 -4.24
CA VAL A 75 10.82 -1.85 -4.77
C VAL A 75 9.93 -1.42 -5.92
N LYS A 76 10.09 -2.12 -7.04
CA LYS A 76 9.24 -2.02 -8.24
C LYS A 76 8.33 -3.24 -8.38
N ASP A 77 7.28 -3.07 -9.15
CA ASP A 77 6.38 -4.15 -9.54
C ASP A 77 7.09 -5.14 -10.48
N THR A 78 6.46 -6.28 -10.78
CA THR A 78 6.95 -7.35 -11.64
C THR A 78 7.15 -6.95 -13.10
N ASP A 79 6.48 -5.88 -13.54
CA ASP A 79 6.59 -5.27 -14.87
C ASP A 79 7.53 -4.04 -14.89
N ASP A 80 8.39 -3.91 -13.88
CA ASP A 80 9.36 -2.81 -13.68
C ASP A 80 8.74 -1.41 -13.49
N LYS A 81 7.41 -1.29 -13.44
CA LYS A 81 6.76 -0.02 -13.13
C LYS A 81 6.94 0.33 -11.66
N GLN A 82 6.85 1.63 -11.39
CA GLN A 82 6.73 2.13 -10.03
C GLN A 82 5.25 2.43 -9.77
N PRO A 83 4.59 1.67 -8.88
CA PRO A 83 3.23 2.01 -8.46
C PRO A 83 3.15 3.41 -7.87
N ILE A 84 2.02 4.09 -8.15
CA ILE A 84 1.76 5.46 -7.74
C ILE A 84 0.98 5.50 -6.42
N SER A 85 1.24 6.51 -5.59
CA SER A 85 0.38 6.78 -4.44
C SER A 85 -0.87 7.50 -4.90
N TYR A 86 -2.03 6.97 -4.53
CA TYR A 86 -3.33 7.62 -4.77
C TYR A 86 -3.70 8.64 -3.70
N ARG A 87 -2.78 8.97 -2.78
CA ARG A 87 -3.04 9.86 -1.64
C ARG A 87 -3.70 11.19 -2.03
N GLU A 88 -3.21 11.83 -3.08
CA GLU A 88 -3.73 13.14 -3.50
C GLU A 88 -5.14 13.04 -4.11
N ALA A 89 -5.44 11.93 -4.80
CA ALA A 89 -6.72 11.75 -5.49
C ALA A 89 -7.80 11.11 -4.60
N MET A 90 -7.42 10.20 -3.70
CA MET A 90 -8.34 9.38 -2.88
C MET A 90 -8.18 9.60 -1.37
N GLY A 91 -7.24 10.45 -0.95
CA GLY A 91 -6.94 10.70 0.45
C GLY A 91 -5.98 9.68 1.07
N ALA A 92 -5.73 9.88 2.35
CA ALA A 92 -4.80 9.08 3.14
C ALA A 92 -5.53 8.18 4.14
N PRO A 93 -4.94 7.05 4.56
CA PRO A 93 -5.41 6.37 5.75
C PRO A 93 -5.38 7.30 6.97
N HIS A 94 -6.34 7.13 7.87
CA HIS A 94 -6.40 7.91 9.10
C HIS A 94 -5.15 7.68 9.95
N LYS A 95 -4.67 8.73 10.62
CA LYS A 95 -3.53 8.61 11.55
C LYS A 95 -3.91 7.69 12.72
N PRO A 96 -2.98 6.91 13.29
CA PRO A 96 -3.29 6.10 14.46
C PRO A 96 -3.90 6.94 15.57
N PHE A 97 -4.97 6.43 16.21
CA PHE A 97 -5.54 7.10 17.37
C PHE A 97 -4.51 7.12 18.49
N THR A 98 -4.07 8.31 18.88
CA THR A 98 -3.26 8.51 20.07
C THR A 98 -4.22 8.97 21.18
N PRO A 99 -4.45 8.17 22.23
CA PRO A 99 -5.23 8.64 23.37
C PRO A 99 -4.56 9.88 23.94
N VAL A 100 -5.31 10.97 24.12
CA VAL A 100 -4.81 12.06 24.96
C VAL A 100 -4.63 11.45 26.34
N SER A 101 -3.40 11.39 26.84
CA SER A 101 -3.16 10.94 28.21
C SER A 101 -3.95 11.88 29.13
N GLY A 102 -5.04 11.35 29.70
CA GLY A 102 -5.85 12.10 30.65
C GLY A 102 -4.97 12.56 31.79
N GLU A 103 -4.89 13.86 31.98
CA GLU A 103 -4.43 14.44 33.24
C GLU A 103 -5.38 13.90 34.31
N GLN A 104 -4.85 13.03 35.18
CA GLN A 104 -5.57 12.57 36.36
C GLN A 104 -5.71 13.79 37.27
N ALA A 105 -6.95 14.25 37.44
CA ALA A 105 -7.34 15.20 38.49
C ALA A 105 -7.22 14.56 39.88
#